data_AF-A0A412SV90-F1
#
_entry.id   AF-A0A412SV90-F1
#
_cell.length_a   1.000
_cell.length_b   1.000
_cell.length_c   1.000
_cell.angle_alpha   90.00
_cell.angle_beta   90.00
_cell.angle_gamma   90.00
#
_symmetry.space_group_name_H-M   'P 1'
#
loop_
_entity.id
_entity.type
_entity.pdbx_description
1 polymer ?
#
loop_
_entity_poly.entity_id
_entity_poly.type
_entity_poly.pdbx_seq_one_letter_code
_entity_poly.pdbx_strand_id
1 'polypeptide(L)'
;NLNGTWYWLDPSTHAMATGVQTIGSCEYIFNNSGKMMANCWSNGDGSWMYHSSSSGAIDLKGIMTDSGIQLIDDDGNVRTGWIESQGSRYYCSTNGVILTGWQQIAGSWYYFNSDGRMATGWLNDGSNWYWLDSASGTMKTGWLSLGGTWYYLDAARGGVMLSNGWYWIGSTDYKFSSSGTMVGAWVDVPCYSQYPELPTGCESVALTNLLNYYGFGLGKTIIADYYLPKGSNGNFVTAFDGNPRRSSGGLMGCVAPAITIAGNNFLRAVGSIKQAKDVSFSSISSIKNRLTCGQPVEMWNTEWGSWPGGRYAARWYNGHSYGLWGGNHAVVLKGYDDEQGIVYLSDSINGNVTRNAQVFFGTWQQMDSQAVVIE
;
A
#
# COMPACT_ATOMS: atom_id res chain seq x y z
N ASN A 1 -5.87 -46.03 5.17
CA ASN A 1 -4.94 -44.87 5.24
C ASN A 1 -3.85 -45.21 6.24
N LEU A 2 -2.59 -45.10 5.83
CA LEU A 2 -1.41 -45.28 6.70
C LEU A 2 -0.59 -44.00 6.63
N ASN A 3 -0.51 -43.25 7.74
CA ASN A 3 0.24 -42.00 7.86
C ASN A 3 -0.05 -40.98 6.73
N GLY A 4 -1.33 -40.78 6.41
CA GLY A 4 -1.74 -39.84 5.36
C GLY A 4 -1.67 -40.40 3.94
N THR A 5 -1.12 -41.61 3.77
CA THR A 5 -1.08 -42.29 2.47
C THR A 5 -2.27 -43.24 2.33
N TRP A 6 -2.94 -43.18 1.18
CA TRP A 6 -4.05 -44.06 0.85
C TRP A 6 -3.59 -45.25 0.03
N TYR A 7 -4.16 -46.40 0.35
CA TYR A 7 -3.97 -47.69 -0.29
C TYR A 7 -5.36 -48.30 -0.44
N TRP A 8 -5.52 -49.17 -1.44
CA TRP A 8 -6.73 -49.96 -1.58
C TRP A 8 -6.39 -51.44 -1.57
N LEU A 9 -7.18 -52.20 -0.83
CA LEU A 9 -7.09 -53.66 -0.75
C LEU A 9 -8.39 -54.21 -1.32
N ASP A 10 -8.26 -55.14 -2.27
CA ASP A 10 -9.42 -55.82 -2.82
C ASP A 10 -10.17 -56.55 -1.70
N PRO A 11 -11.50 -56.33 -1.53
CA PRO A 11 -12.24 -56.91 -0.42
C PRO A 11 -12.31 -58.45 -0.44
N SER A 12 -12.13 -59.08 -1.61
CA SER A 12 -12.26 -60.52 -1.79
C SER A 12 -10.93 -61.26 -1.69
N THR A 13 -9.87 -60.67 -2.24
CA THR A 13 -8.54 -61.30 -2.31
C THR A 13 -7.57 -60.74 -1.29
N HIS A 14 -7.88 -59.59 -0.69
CA HIS A 14 -6.99 -58.80 0.16
C HIS A 14 -5.68 -58.40 -0.54
N ALA A 15 -5.63 -58.50 -1.87
CA ALA A 15 -4.51 -58.04 -2.66
C ALA A 15 -4.46 -56.50 -2.68
N MET A 16 -3.26 -55.94 -2.56
CA MET A 16 -3.05 -54.51 -2.67
C MET A 16 -3.13 -54.07 -4.14
N ALA A 17 -3.93 -53.05 -4.42
CA ALA A 17 -4.04 -52.49 -5.76
C ALA A 17 -2.75 -51.81 -6.23
N THR A 18 -2.46 -51.95 -7.52
CA THR A 18 -1.45 -51.17 -8.27
C THR A 18 -2.02 -50.82 -9.64
N GLY A 19 -1.48 -49.80 -10.31
CA GLY A 19 -1.98 -49.30 -11.59
C GLY A 19 -3.31 -48.57 -11.48
N VAL A 20 -4.01 -48.45 -12.62
CA VAL A 20 -5.33 -47.85 -12.72
C VAL A 20 -6.38 -48.82 -12.17
N GLN A 21 -7.25 -48.34 -11.28
CA GLN A 21 -8.32 -49.13 -10.66
C GLN A 21 -9.62 -48.36 -10.64
N THR A 22 -10.70 -49.02 -11.04
CA THR A 22 -12.07 -48.49 -10.92
C THR A 22 -12.64 -48.91 -9.58
N ILE A 23 -12.95 -47.93 -8.71
CA ILE A 23 -13.49 -48.16 -7.38
C ILE A 23 -14.77 -47.33 -7.26
N GLY A 24 -15.92 -48.01 -7.27
CA GLY A 24 -17.21 -47.34 -7.38
C GLY A 24 -17.37 -46.68 -8.75
N SER A 25 -17.69 -45.40 -8.78
CA SER A 25 -17.86 -44.62 -10.02
C SER A 25 -16.61 -43.83 -10.43
N CYS A 26 -15.50 -43.99 -9.71
CA CYS A 26 -14.27 -43.23 -9.93
C CYS A 26 -13.11 -44.15 -10.30
N GLU A 27 -12.20 -43.62 -11.09
CA GLU A 27 -10.92 -44.25 -11.40
C GLU A 27 -9.81 -43.64 -10.53
N TYR A 28 -8.88 -44.47 -10.07
CA TYR A 28 -7.76 -44.08 -9.22
C TYR A 28 -6.47 -44.72 -9.74
N ILE A 29 -5.32 -44.12 -9.44
CA ILE A 29 -4.01 -44.70 -9.77
C ILE A 29 -3.26 -45.00 -8.49
N PHE A 30 -2.75 -46.22 -8.39
CA PHE A 30 -1.87 -46.66 -7.33
C PHE A 30 -0.49 -46.98 -7.93
N ASN A 31 0.58 -46.44 -7.36
CA ASN A 31 1.93 -46.73 -7.85
C ASN A 31 2.34 -48.19 -7.56
N ASN A 32 3.55 -48.59 -7.95
CA ASN A 32 4.03 -49.97 -7.76
C ASN A 32 4.13 -50.42 -6.29
N SER A 33 4.15 -49.50 -5.33
CA SER A 33 4.07 -49.82 -3.90
C SER A 33 2.64 -49.79 -3.35
N GLY A 34 1.63 -49.62 -4.21
CA GLY A 34 0.21 -49.54 -3.88
C GLY A 34 -0.25 -48.20 -3.29
N LYS A 35 0.60 -47.17 -3.33
CA LYS A 35 0.25 -45.83 -2.84
C LYS A 35 -0.60 -45.10 -3.88
N MET A 36 -1.73 -44.56 -3.44
CA MET A 36 -2.60 -43.73 -4.28
C MET A 36 -1.89 -42.44 -4.71
N MET A 37 -1.97 -42.14 -6.01
CA MET A 37 -1.50 -40.90 -6.62
C MET A 37 -2.57 -39.81 -6.45
N ALA A 38 -2.13 -38.58 -6.19
CA ALA A 38 -3.01 -37.42 -6.04
C ALA A 38 -2.24 -36.14 -6.37
N ASN A 39 -2.94 -35.13 -6.92
CA ASN A 39 -2.38 -33.87 -7.42
C ASN A 39 -1.16 -34.03 -8.33
N CYS A 40 -1.20 -34.98 -9.27
CA CYS A 40 -0.08 -35.21 -10.18
C CYS A 40 -0.51 -35.93 -11.44
N TRP A 41 0.29 -35.73 -12.49
CA TRP A 41 0.29 -36.57 -13.68
C TRP A 41 1.08 -37.84 -13.41
N SER A 42 0.51 -38.98 -13.80
CA SER A 42 1.11 -40.31 -13.66
C SER A 42 0.96 -41.08 -14.96
N ASN A 43 1.99 -41.85 -15.32
CA ASN A 43 1.87 -42.85 -16.37
C ASN A 43 1.07 -44.03 -15.81
N GLY A 44 -0.07 -44.36 -16.43
CA GLY A 44 -0.93 -45.43 -15.95
C GLY A 44 -0.51 -46.79 -16.49
N ASP A 45 -0.64 -47.00 -17.80
CA ASP A 45 -0.49 -48.27 -18.50
C ASP A 45 0.63 -48.28 -19.55
N GLY A 46 1.47 -47.25 -19.57
CA GLY A 46 2.53 -47.07 -20.55
C GLY A 46 2.10 -46.33 -21.82
N SER A 47 0.79 -46.19 -22.09
CA SER A 47 0.25 -45.49 -23.27
C SER A 47 -0.44 -44.17 -22.91
N TRP A 48 -0.99 -44.07 -21.70
CA TRP A 48 -1.77 -42.92 -21.24
C TRP A 48 -1.15 -42.23 -20.03
N MET A 49 -1.28 -40.90 -20.04
CA MET A 49 -1.03 -40.01 -18.92
C MET A 49 -2.35 -39.68 -18.23
N TYR A 50 -2.39 -39.80 -16.92
CA TYR A 50 -3.57 -39.53 -16.12
C TYR A 50 -3.22 -38.52 -15.05
N HIS A 51 -4.04 -37.49 -14.90
CA HIS A 51 -3.95 -36.58 -13.78
C HIS A 51 -4.90 -37.05 -12.68
N SER A 52 -4.37 -37.19 -11.47
CA SER A 52 -5.17 -37.41 -10.28
C SER A 52 -5.42 -36.08 -9.56
N SER A 53 -6.67 -35.82 -9.23
CA SER A 53 -7.08 -34.66 -8.43
C SER A 53 -6.62 -34.78 -6.96
N SER A 54 -7.00 -33.83 -6.10
CA SER A 54 -6.66 -33.84 -4.67
C SER A 54 -7.31 -34.99 -3.90
N SER A 55 -8.42 -35.53 -4.40
CA SER A 55 -9.05 -36.73 -3.86
C SER A 55 -8.38 -38.03 -4.31
N GLY A 56 -7.43 -37.94 -5.26
CA GLY A 56 -6.81 -39.07 -5.94
C GLY A 56 -7.60 -39.62 -7.13
N ALA A 57 -8.85 -39.21 -7.30
CA ALA A 57 -9.64 -39.59 -8.46
C ALA A 57 -9.03 -39.00 -9.72
N ILE A 58 -8.93 -39.80 -10.77
CA ILE A 58 -8.52 -39.36 -12.10
C ILE A 58 -9.55 -38.37 -12.62
N ASP A 59 -9.08 -37.21 -13.05
CA ASP A 59 -9.94 -36.14 -13.56
C ASP A 59 -9.54 -35.62 -14.95
N LEU A 60 -8.32 -35.94 -15.42
CA LEU A 60 -7.89 -35.67 -16.79
C LEU A 60 -7.07 -36.83 -17.36
N LYS A 61 -7.18 -37.02 -18.68
CA LYS A 61 -6.49 -38.05 -19.46
C LYS A 61 -5.74 -37.41 -20.63
N GLY A 62 -4.57 -37.95 -20.96
CA GLY A 62 -3.71 -37.41 -22.01
C GLY A 62 -2.74 -38.45 -22.55
N ILE A 63 -2.00 -38.05 -23.59
CA ILE A 63 -0.93 -38.85 -24.22
C ILE A 63 0.39 -38.10 -24.03
N MET A 64 1.43 -38.80 -23.60
CA MET A 64 2.77 -38.21 -23.52
C MET A 64 3.34 -38.08 -24.93
N THR A 65 3.65 -36.84 -25.35
CA THR A 65 4.33 -36.55 -26.61
C THR A 65 5.68 -35.87 -26.35
N ASP A 66 6.53 -35.75 -27.37
CA ASP A 66 7.80 -35.02 -27.28
C ASP A 66 7.62 -33.54 -26.86
N SER A 67 6.43 -32.97 -27.11
CA SER A 67 6.10 -31.58 -26.76
C SER A 67 5.44 -31.43 -25.40
N GLY A 68 5.06 -32.51 -24.72
CA GLY A 68 4.30 -32.47 -23.48
C GLY A 68 3.06 -33.38 -23.50
N ILE A 69 2.22 -33.25 -22.47
CA ILE A 69 1.01 -34.04 -22.33
C ILE A 69 -0.08 -33.45 -23.23
N GLN A 70 -0.47 -34.19 -24.28
CA GLN A 70 -1.61 -33.85 -25.13
C GLN A 70 -2.89 -34.32 -24.46
N LEU A 71 -3.76 -33.38 -24.12
CA LEU A 71 -5.02 -33.68 -23.44
C LEU A 71 -6.05 -34.23 -24.43
N ILE A 72 -6.75 -35.29 -24.02
CA ILE A 72 -7.82 -35.92 -24.79
C ILE A 72 -9.08 -36.10 -23.94
N ASP A 73 -10.23 -36.25 -24.59
CA ASP A 73 -11.48 -36.67 -23.94
C ASP A 73 -11.59 -38.20 -23.85
N ASP A 74 -12.69 -38.70 -23.29
CA ASP A 74 -12.93 -40.14 -23.13
C ASP A 74 -13.12 -40.88 -24.48
N ASP A 75 -13.41 -40.15 -25.56
CA ASP A 75 -13.50 -40.68 -26.92
C ASP A 75 -12.14 -40.62 -27.67
N GLY A 76 -11.11 -40.05 -27.04
CA GLY A 76 -9.77 -39.91 -27.59
C GLY A 76 -9.57 -38.66 -28.47
N ASN A 77 -10.52 -37.73 -28.50
CA ASN A 77 -10.37 -36.48 -29.26
C ASN A 77 -9.50 -35.47 -28.51
N VAL A 78 -8.68 -34.74 -29.25
CA VAL A 78 -7.78 -33.72 -28.70
C VAL A 78 -8.57 -32.52 -28.16
N ARG A 79 -8.22 -32.08 -26.95
CA ARG A 79 -8.81 -30.91 -26.28
C ARG A 79 -7.88 -29.70 -26.39
N THR A 80 -8.42 -28.53 -26.76
CA THR A 80 -7.64 -27.28 -26.94
C THR A 80 -8.25 -26.12 -26.17
N GLY A 81 -7.46 -25.09 -25.86
CA GLY A 81 -7.94 -23.88 -25.18
C GLY A 81 -8.14 -24.07 -23.67
N TRP A 82 -9.06 -23.30 -23.08
CA TRP A 82 -9.36 -23.37 -21.66
C TRP A 82 -10.07 -24.66 -21.29
N ILE A 83 -9.56 -25.33 -20.26
CA ILE A 83 -10.09 -26.58 -19.72
C ILE A 83 -10.34 -26.40 -18.22
N GLU A 84 -11.54 -26.74 -17.77
CA GLU A 84 -11.90 -26.78 -16.36
C GLU A 84 -12.07 -28.22 -15.89
N SER A 85 -11.46 -28.54 -14.75
CA SER A 85 -11.58 -29.84 -14.09
C SER A 85 -11.43 -29.69 -12.59
N GLN A 86 -12.38 -30.21 -11.81
CA GLN A 86 -12.33 -30.25 -10.34
C GLN A 86 -11.97 -28.89 -9.69
N GLY A 87 -12.52 -27.80 -10.23
CA GLY A 87 -12.26 -26.43 -9.75
C GLY A 87 -10.89 -25.84 -10.14
N SER A 88 -10.09 -26.57 -10.93
CA SER A 88 -8.83 -26.10 -11.51
C SER A 88 -9.03 -25.73 -12.98
N ARG A 89 -8.25 -24.74 -13.44
CA ARG A 89 -8.19 -24.33 -14.85
C ARG A 89 -6.86 -24.73 -15.46
N TYR A 90 -6.88 -25.14 -16.70
CA TYR A 90 -5.73 -25.48 -17.54
C TYR A 90 -5.88 -24.75 -18.87
N TYR A 91 -4.78 -24.62 -19.60
CA TYR A 91 -4.83 -24.15 -20.97
C TYR A 91 -4.07 -25.09 -21.87
N CYS A 92 -4.72 -25.57 -22.92
CA CYS A 92 -4.12 -26.41 -23.94
C CYS A 92 -3.81 -25.57 -25.18
N SER A 93 -2.63 -25.76 -25.77
CA SER A 93 -2.26 -25.21 -27.07
C SER A 93 -3.22 -25.64 -28.17
N THR A 94 -3.05 -25.11 -29.39
CA THR A 94 -3.80 -25.53 -30.57
C THR A 94 -3.57 -27.00 -30.94
N ASN A 95 -2.47 -27.60 -30.49
CA ASN A 95 -2.16 -29.03 -30.69
C ASN A 95 -2.63 -29.88 -29.49
N GLY A 96 -3.34 -29.28 -28.54
CA GLY A 96 -3.87 -29.91 -27.34
C GLY A 96 -2.87 -30.22 -26.23
N VAL A 97 -1.61 -29.79 -26.39
CA VAL A 97 -0.60 -29.91 -25.33
C VAL A 97 -0.91 -28.93 -24.20
N ILE A 98 -0.95 -29.43 -22.96
CA ILE A 98 -1.15 -28.63 -21.75
C ILE A 98 0.03 -27.67 -21.57
N LEU A 99 -0.28 -26.38 -21.37
CA LEU A 99 0.72 -25.35 -21.13
C LEU A 99 1.10 -25.27 -19.65
N THR A 100 2.37 -24.96 -19.41
CA THR A 100 2.97 -24.70 -18.10
C THR A 100 3.78 -23.39 -18.14
N GLY A 101 4.16 -22.87 -16.97
CA GLY A 101 4.89 -21.61 -16.82
C GLY A 101 4.06 -20.37 -17.19
N TRP A 102 4.77 -19.27 -17.46
CA TRP A 102 4.18 -18.01 -17.90
C TRP A 102 3.63 -18.10 -19.32
N GLN A 103 2.38 -17.71 -19.51
CA GLN A 103 1.70 -17.71 -20.80
C GLN A 103 0.93 -16.41 -21.01
N GLN A 104 1.07 -15.83 -22.20
CA GLN A 104 0.26 -14.70 -22.61
C GLN A 104 -0.92 -15.18 -23.45
N ILE A 105 -2.14 -15.04 -22.93
CA ILE A 105 -3.37 -15.52 -23.56
C ILE A 105 -4.31 -14.32 -23.69
N ALA A 106 -4.70 -14.01 -24.93
CA ALA A 106 -5.58 -12.89 -25.25
C ALA A 106 -5.16 -11.55 -24.60
N GLY A 107 -3.85 -11.28 -24.56
CA GLY A 107 -3.27 -10.05 -24.01
C GLY A 107 -3.06 -10.04 -22.49
N SER A 108 -3.57 -11.04 -21.76
CA SER A 108 -3.34 -11.18 -20.32
C SER A 108 -2.25 -12.22 -20.03
N TRP A 109 -1.47 -11.99 -18.98
CA TRP A 109 -0.49 -12.97 -18.48
C TRP A 109 -1.13 -13.89 -17.45
N TYR A 110 -0.81 -15.18 -17.57
CA TYR A 110 -1.19 -16.24 -16.65
C TYR A 110 0.04 -17.06 -16.30
N TYR A 111 0.00 -17.75 -15.18
CA TYR A 111 1.01 -18.74 -14.83
C TYR A 111 0.34 -20.10 -14.62
N PHE A 112 0.88 -21.13 -15.24
CA PHE A 112 0.44 -22.52 -15.07
C PHE A 112 1.53 -23.30 -14.34
N ASN A 113 1.17 -23.98 -13.26
CA ASN A 113 2.10 -24.80 -12.49
C ASN A 113 2.65 -25.96 -13.33
N SER A 114 3.63 -26.69 -12.80
CA SER A 114 4.23 -27.84 -13.51
C SER A 114 3.25 -28.97 -13.82
N ASP A 115 2.14 -29.06 -13.09
CA ASP A 115 1.02 -29.99 -13.36
C ASP A 115 -0.02 -29.42 -14.34
N GLY A 116 0.20 -28.20 -14.85
CA GLY A 116 -0.67 -27.50 -15.79
C GLY A 116 -1.80 -26.71 -15.14
N ARG A 117 -1.96 -26.76 -13.81
CA ARG A 117 -3.00 -25.98 -13.13
C ARG A 117 -2.64 -24.51 -13.13
N MET A 118 -3.57 -23.66 -13.53
CA MET A 118 -3.43 -22.21 -13.48
C MET A 118 -3.29 -21.74 -12.04
N ALA A 119 -2.23 -20.99 -11.74
CA ALA A 119 -2.02 -20.38 -10.45
C ALA A 119 -2.91 -19.15 -10.25
N THR A 120 -3.25 -18.86 -8.99
CA THR A 120 -3.96 -17.66 -8.56
C THR A 120 -3.35 -17.16 -7.24
N GLY A 121 -3.57 -15.89 -6.91
CA GLY A 121 -3.01 -15.25 -5.73
C GLY A 121 -1.52 -14.92 -5.86
N TRP A 122 -0.80 -14.96 -4.74
CA TRP A 122 0.63 -14.70 -4.71
C TRP A 122 1.41 -15.83 -5.40
N LEU A 123 2.21 -15.47 -6.39
CA LEU A 123 3.15 -16.35 -7.07
C LEU A 123 4.57 -15.91 -6.75
N ASN A 124 5.38 -16.82 -6.21
CA ASN A 124 6.82 -16.67 -6.15
C ASN A 124 7.46 -17.43 -7.30
N ASP A 125 8.06 -16.71 -8.23
CA ASP A 125 8.82 -17.28 -9.34
C ASP A 125 10.28 -16.84 -9.23
N GLY A 126 11.12 -17.75 -8.76
CA GLY A 126 12.53 -17.51 -8.42
C GLY A 126 12.69 -16.59 -7.20
N SER A 127 13.06 -15.33 -7.45
CA SER A 127 13.22 -14.28 -6.42
C SER A 127 12.16 -13.19 -6.50
N ASN A 128 11.21 -13.31 -7.44
CA ASN A 128 10.24 -12.27 -7.74
C ASN A 128 8.84 -12.72 -7.33
N TRP A 129 8.10 -11.80 -6.73
CA TRP A 129 6.70 -12.00 -6.38
C TRP A 129 5.78 -11.30 -7.38
N TYR A 130 4.69 -11.97 -7.71
CA TYR A 130 3.64 -11.48 -8.59
C TYR A 130 2.28 -11.75 -7.94
N TRP A 131 1.27 -11.00 -8.37
CA TRP A 131 -0.10 -11.28 -7.98
C TRP A 131 -0.92 -11.67 -9.21
N LEU A 132 -1.47 -12.87 -9.16
CA LEU A 132 -2.44 -13.39 -10.11
C LEU A 132 -3.83 -13.19 -9.51
N ASP A 133 -4.72 -12.53 -10.23
CA ASP A 133 -6.08 -12.25 -9.79
C ASP A 133 -6.79 -13.52 -9.33
N SER A 134 -7.40 -13.50 -8.15
CA SER A 134 -7.93 -14.72 -7.52
C SER A 134 -9.09 -15.36 -8.30
N ALA A 135 -9.85 -14.56 -9.05
CA ALA A 135 -11.00 -15.03 -9.81
C ALA A 135 -10.63 -15.39 -11.25
N SER A 136 -9.82 -14.57 -11.91
CA SER A 136 -9.48 -14.74 -13.33
C SER A 136 -8.14 -15.42 -13.58
N GLY A 137 -7.19 -15.37 -12.65
CA GLY A 137 -5.81 -15.81 -12.83
C GLY A 137 -4.92 -14.84 -13.60
N THR A 138 -5.46 -13.70 -14.02
CA THR A 138 -4.70 -12.69 -14.75
C THR A 138 -3.67 -12.02 -13.85
N MET A 139 -2.43 -11.89 -14.32
CA MET A 139 -1.40 -11.16 -13.60
C MET A 139 -1.77 -9.67 -13.51
N LYS A 140 -1.72 -9.12 -12.31
CA LYS A 140 -1.99 -7.70 -12.04
C LYS A 140 -0.70 -6.88 -12.12
N THR A 141 -0.86 -5.61 -12.44
CA THR A 141 0.19 -4.59 -12.34
C THR A 141 -0.39 -3.34 -11.64
N GLY A 142 0.48 -2.44 -11.18
CA GLY A 142 0.12 -1.24 -10.43
C GLY A 142 -0.18 -1.50 -8.95
N TRP A 143 -0.98 -0.61 -8.36
CA TRP A 143 -1.36 -0.69 -6.95
C TRP A 143 -2.30 -1.87 -6.68
N LEU A 144 -2.00 -2.63 -5.63
CA LEU A 144 -2.80 -3.74 -5.14
C LEU A 144 -3.10 -3.53 -3.65
N SER A 145 -4.40 -3.53 -3.28
CA SER A 145 -4.85 -3.50 -1.89
C SER A 145 -5.44 -4.86 -1.49
N LEU A 146 -4.82 -5.53 -0.53
CA LEU A 146 -5.30 -6.78 0.06
C LEU A 146 -5.56 -6.56 1.54
N GLY A 147 -6.84 -6.55 1.94
CA GLY A 147 -7.22 -6.43 3.35
C GLY A 147 -6.75 -5.13 4.02
N GLY A 148 -6.56 -4.05 3.27
CA GLY A 148 -6.03 -2.77 3.76
C GLY A 148 -4.50 -2.63 3.66
N THR A 149 -3.80 -3.70 3.30
CA THR A 149 -2.36 -3.69 3.03
C THR A 149 -2.11 -3.36 1.56
N TRP A 150 -1.26 -2.38 1.30
CA TRP A 150 -0.91 -1.96 -0.05
C TRP A 150 0.42 -2.56 -0.52
N TYR A 151 0.43 -2.95 -1.79
CA TYR A 151 1.58 -3.44 -2.54
C TYR A 151 1.64 -2.72 -3.88
N TYR A 152 2.80 -2.72 -4.53
CA TYR A 152 2.94 -2.21 -5.88
C TYR A 152 3.60 -3.24 -6.79
N LEU A 153 2.92 -3.59 -7.87
CA LEU A 153 3.34 -4.55 -8.89
C LEU A 153 3.88 -3.78 -10.09
N ASP A 154 5.20 -3.66 -10.19
CA ASP A 154 5.83 -2.73 -11.12
C ASP A 154 5.70 -3.20 -12.58
N ALA A 155 4.83 -2.53 -13.34
CA ALA A 155 4.60 -2.81 -14.75
C ALA A 155 5.89 -2.68 -15.59
N ALA A 156 6.78 -1.74 -15.26
CA ALA A 156 8.04 -1.55 -15.98
C ALA A 156 9.02 -2.71 -15.74
N ARG A 157 8.82 -3.48 -14.67
CA ARG A 157 9.55 -4.71 -14.33
C ARG A 157 8.73 -5.96 -14.61
N GLY A 158 7.72 -5.90 -15.49
CA GLY A 158 6.92 -7.06 -15.87
C GLY A 158 5.95 -7.54 -14.78
N GLY A 159 5.56 -6.68 -13.85
CA GLY A 159 4.62 -6.99 -12.77
C GLY A 159 5.27 -7.45 -11.46
N VAL A 160 6.60 -7.41 -11.37
CA VAL A 160 7.34 -7.75 -10.15
C VAL A 160 6.93 -6.82 -9.00
N MET A 161 6.59 -7.41 -7.86
CA MET A 161 6.27 -6.67 -6.63
C MET A 161 7.51 -5.93 -6.12
N LEU A 162 7.36 -4.62 -5.88
CA LEU A 162 8.39 -3.82 -5.21
C LEU A 162 8.50 -4.23 -3.74
N SER A 163 9.74 -4.30 -3.27
CA SER A 163 10.07 -4.62 -1.88
C SER A 163 11.41 -3.98 -1.50
N ASN A 164 11.70 -3.96 -0.20
CA ASN A 164 13.02 -3.62 0.35
C ASN A 164 13.56 -2.25 -0.10
N GLY A 165 12.77 -1.19 -0.02
CA GLY A 165 13.30 0.13 -0.39
C GLY A 165 12.28 1.21 -0.63
N TRP A 166 12.82 2.39 -0.95
CA TRP A 166 12.08 3.56 -1.41
C TRP A 166 12.02 3.55 -2.94
N TYR A 167 10.85 3.88 -3.47
CA TYR A 167 10.62 3.95 -4.92
C TYR A 167 9.75 5.15 -5.25
N TRP A 168 10.18 5.91 -6.26
CA TRP A 168 9.42 7.00 -6.84
C TRP A 168 8.29 6.45 -7.72
N ILE A 169 7.04 6.71 -7.35
CA ILE A 169 5.85 6.24 -8.07
C ILE A 169 4.93 7.44 -8.32
N GLY A 170 4.86 7.89 -9.57
CA GLY A 170 4.09 9.08 -9.96
C GLY A 170 4.74 10.37 -9.44
N SER A 171 4.33 10.82 -8.25
CA SER A 171 4.76 12.07 -7.61
C SER A 171 5.18 11.91 -6.15
N THR A 172 5.32 10.67 -5.67
CA THR A 172 5.54 10.36 -4.26
C THR A 172 6.53 9.21 -4.16
N ASP A 173 7.44 9.31 -3.20
CA ASP A 173 8.32 8.22 -2.82
C ASP A 173 7.58 7.32 -1.84
N TYR A 174 7.53 6.01 -2.13
CA TYR A 174 6.91 5.02 -1.25
C TYR A 174 7.96 4.03 -0.75
N LYS A 175 7.89 3.72 0.55
CA LYS A 175 8.73 2.72 1.18
C LYS A 175 7.98 1.40 1.25
N PHE A 176 8.61 0.34 0.76
CA PHE A 176 8.12 -1.03 0.88
C PHE A 176 9.03 -1.84 1.80
N SER A 177 8.42 -2.65 2.67
CA SER A 177 9.10 -3.60 3.56
C SER A 177 9.69 -4.78 2.76
N SER A 178 10.33 -5.70 3.47
CA SER A 178 10.84 -6.95 2.88
C SER A 178 9.76 -7.89 2.33
N SER A 179 8.54 -7.79 2.86
CA SER A 179 7.37 -8.51 2.36
C SER A 179 6.64 -7.76 1.23
N GLY A 180 7.14 -6.61 0.79
CA GLY A 180 6.52 -5.75 -0.22
C GLY A 180 5.34 -4.92 0.27
N THR A 181 5.07 -4.92 1.58
CA THR A 181 4.04 -4.07 2.17
C THR A 181 4.49 -2.61 2.14
N MET A 182 3.62 -1.70 1.70
CA MET A 182 3.86 -0.26 1.81
C MET A 182 3.85 0.17 3.29
N VAL A 183 4.95 0.73 3.76
CA VAL A 183 5.19 1.12 5.16
C VAL A 183 5.64 2.57 5.32
N GLY A 184 5.71 3.33 4.23
CA GLY A 184 6.07 4.74 4.28
C GLY A 184 5.75 5.48 2.99
N ALA A 185 5.65 6.78 3.11
CA ALA A 185 5.48 7.71 2.01
C ALA A 185 6.27 8.99 2.30
N TRP A 186 6.76 9.64 1.25
CA TRP A 186 7.50 10.90 1.33
C TRP A 186 7.23 11.77 0.10
N VAL A 187 7.10 13.07 0.33
CA VAL A 187 6.96 14.10 -0.71
C VAL A 187 7.98 15.22 -0.51
N ASP A 188 8.47 15.77 -1.61
CA ASP A 188 9.48 16.83 -1.58
C ASP A 188 8.84 18.20 -1.32
N VAL A 189 8.65 18.52 -0.03
CA VAL A 189 8.17 19.84 0.39
C VAL A 189 9.36 20.77 0.63
N PRO A 190 9.32 22.02 0.12
CA PRO A 190 10.29 23.05 0.47
C PRO A 190 10.45 23.24 2.00
N CYS A 191 11.60 23.76 2.40
CA CYS A 191 11.89 24.04 3.80
C CYS A 191 12.57 25.39 3.95
N TYR A 192 11.78 26.46 4.01
CA TYR A 192 12.31 27.81 4.24
C TYR A 192 12.59 28.07 5.71
N SER A 193 13.72 28.72 6.00
CA SER A 193 14.00 29.22 7.35
C SER A 193 13.19 30.49 7.63
N GLN A 194 12.58 30.55 8.82
CA GLN A 194 11.83 31.73 9.28
C GLN A 194 12.74 32.92 9.61
N TYR A 195 14.02 32.67 9.87
CA TYR A 195 14.97 33.71 10.28
C TYR A 195 15.60 34.44 9.08
N PRO A 196 16.00 35.71 9.27
CA PRO A 196 15.74 36.56 10.44
C PRO A 196 14.37 37.27 10.42
N GLU A 197 13.63 37.23 9.32
CA GLU A 197 12.51 38.14 9.06
C GLU A 197 11.25 37.83 9.88
N LEU A 198 11.09 36.58 10.31
CA LEU A 198 9.91 36.06 11.00
C LEU A 198 10.30 35.25 12.26
N PRO A 199 10.87 35.89 13.30
CA PRO A 199 11.33 35.21 14.51
C PRO A 199 10.26 34.38 15.22
N THR A 200 8.98 34.70 15.05
CA THR A 200 7.83 33.95 15.64
C THR A 200 6.84 33.46 14.57
N GLY A 201 7.27 33.35 13.29
CA GLY A 201 6.36 33.10 12.17
C GLY A 201 6.26 31.67 11.69
N CYS A 202 6.55 30.67 12.53
CA CYS A 202 6.58 29.25 12.13
C CYS A 202 5.33 28.81 11.37
N GLU A 203 4.14 29.22 11.81
CA GLU A 203 2.86 28.88 11.18
C GLU A 203 2.75 29.48 9.76
N SER A 204 3.11 30.75 9.59
CA SER A 204 3.08 31.40 8.27
C SER A 204 4.10 30.81 7.27
N VAL A 205 5.24 30.36 7.78
CA VAL A 205 6.30 29.76 6.96
C VAL A 205 5.95 28.32 6.60
N ALA A 206 5.36 27.56 7.53
CA ALA A 206 4.83 26.23 7.25
C ALA A 206 3.73 26.27 6.18
N LEU A 207 2.79 27.21 6.26
CA LEU A 207 1.80 27.42 5.22
C LEU A 207 2.44 27.82 3.88
N THR A 208 3.52 28.61 3.91
CA THR A 208 4.27 28.96 2.69
C THR A 208 4.93 27.72 2.07
N ASN A 209 5.52 26.83 2.88
CA ASN A 209 6.08 25.56 2.40
C ASN A 209 4.98 24.70 1.72
N LEU A 210 3.79 24.60 2.34
CA LEU A 210 2.65 23.88 1.74
C LEU A 210 2.21 24.48 0.40
N LEU A 211 2.04 25.79 0.33
CA LEU A 211 1.63 26.46 -0.91
C LEU A 211 2.69 26.30 -2.01
N ASN A 212 3.97 26.41 -1.65
CA ASN A 212 5.04 26.25 -2.63
C ASN A 212 5.24 24.81 -3.11
N TYR A 213 4.89 23.81 -2.30
CA TYR A 213 4.76 22.43 -2.78
C TYR A 213 3.77 22.32 -3.96
N TYR A 214 2.69 23.11 -3.94
CA TYR A 214 1.73 23.21 -5.05
C TYR A 214 2.14 24.21 -6.14
N GLY A 215 3.38 24.71 -6.13
CA GLY A 215 3.94 25.52 -7.21
C GLY A 215 3.59 27.02 -7.16
N PHE A 216 3.05 27.54 -6.05
CA PHE A 216 2.69 28.97 -5.96
C PHE A 216 3.87 29.95 -5.90
N GLY A 217 5.10 29.47 -5.62
CA GLY A 217 6.34 30.27 -5.74
C GLY A 217 6.43 31.50 -4.82
N LEU A 218 5.83 31.45 -3.64
CA LEU A 218 5.76 32.55 -2.69
C LEU A 218 7.09 32.78 -1.96
N GLY A 219 7.42 34.05 -1.72
CA GLY A 219 8.43 34.42 -0.72
C GLY A 219 7.92 34.12 0.70
N LYS A 220 8.82 33.70 1.60
CA LYS A 220 8.50 33.29 2.99
C LYS A 220 7.72 34.32 3.82
N THR A 221 7.79 35.60 3.50
CA THR A 221 7.07 36.66 4.26
C THR A 221 5.70 36.97 3.70
N ILE A 222 5.34 36.51 2.50
CA ILE A 222 4.11 36.92 1.80
C ILE A 222 2.85 36.56 2.60
N ILE A 223 2.78 35.32 3.09
CA ILE A 223 1.64 34.88 3.92
C ILE A 223 1.57 35.70 5.21
N ALA A 224 2.70 35.83 5.91
CA ALA A 224 2.77 36.59 7.15
C ALA A 224 2.34 38.04 6.97
N ASP A 225 2.81 38.73 5.92
CA ASP A 225 2.60 40.16 5.74
C ASP A 225 1.17 40.48 5.27
N TYR A 226 0.68 39.75 4.26
CA TYR A 226 -0.50 40.17 3.49
C TYR A 226 -1.76 39.33 3.72
N TYR A 227 -1.63 38.06 4.12
CA TYR A 227 -2.75 37.12 4.10
C TYR A 227 -3.13 36.57 5.48
N LEU A 228 -2.19 36.53 6.41
CA LEU A 228 -2.42 36.12 7.79
C LEU A 228 -3.15 37.24 8.56
N PRO A 229 -4.38 37.01 9.04
CA PRO A 229 -5.04 37.94 9.94
C PRO A 229 -4.22 38.08 11.22
N LYS A 230 -4.07 39.32 11.71
CA LYS A 230 -3.31 39.62 12.92
C LYS A 230 -4.20 40.37 13.88
N GLY A 231 -4.05 40.07 15.16
CA GLY A 231 -4.77 40.74 16.23
C GLY A 231 -3.87 40.92 17.44
N SER A 232 -4.38 41.69 18.37
CA SER A 232 -3.95 41.69 19.77
C SER A 232 -5.18 41.40 20.62
N ASN A 233 -5.00 41.02 21.89
CA ASN A 233 -6.03 40.69 22.89
C ASN A 233 -6.43 39.21 22.97
N GLY A 234 -5.53 38.29 22.59
CA GLY A 234 -5.72 36.86 22.85
C GLY A 234 -6.63 36.15 21.86
N ASN A 235 -6.87 36.74 20.67
CA ASN A 235 -7.48 36.05 19.55
C ASN A 235 -6.40 35.34 18.72
N PHE A 236 -6.03 34.13 19.15
CA PHE A 236 -5.09 33.25 18.45
C PHE A 236 -5.78 32.22 17.54
N VAL A 237 -7.12 32.19 17.53
CA VAL A 237 -7.90 31.17 16.81
C VAL A 237 -8.19 31.57 15.38
N THR A 238 -8.61 32.81 15.15
CA THR A 238 -8.96 33.31 13.80
C THR A 238 -7.95 34.33 13.28
N ALA A 239 -6.93 34.62 14.08
CA ALA A 239 -5.84 35.53 13.77
C ALA A 239 -4.58 35.09 14.52
N PHE A 240 -3.43 35.61 14.09
CA PHE A 240 -2.18 35.57 14.84
C PHE A 240 -2.22 36.59 15.96
N ASP A 241 -2.11 36.13 17.21
CA ASP A 241 -2.10 37.01 18.37
C ASP A 241 -0.69 37.56 18.62
N GLY A 242 -0.44 38.75 18.08
CA GLY A 242 0.86 39.41 18.07
C GLY A 242 1.36 39.71 16.66
N ASN A 243 2.68 39.65 16.47
CA ASN A 243 3.31 39.97 15.19
C ASN A 243 4.44 38.97 14.88
N PRO A 244 4.35 38.18 13.79
CA PRO A 244 5.38 37.22 13.37
C PRO A 244 6.79 37.80 13.20
N ARG A 245 6.88 39.12 12.94
CA ARG A 245 8.15 39.86 12.78
C ARG A 245 8.82 40.25 14.09
N ARG A 246 8.19 39.98 15.23
CA ARG A 246 8.68 40.37 16.57
C ARG A 246 8.91 39.13 17.42
N SER A 247 9.89 39.21 18.31
CA SER A 247 10.17 38.19 19.33
C SER A 247 9.37 38.41 20.62
N SER A 248 8.54 39.45 20.69
CA SER A 248 7.72 39.76 21.87
C SER A 248 6.47 40.60 21.52
N GLY A 249 5.45 40.51 22.38
CA GLY A 249 4.25 41.38 22.37
C GLY A 249 2.95 40.69 21.93
N GLY A 250 2.31 39.94 22.82
CA GLY A 250 1.15 39.05 22.53
C GLY A 250 1.43 37.60 22.96
N LEU A 251 0.52 36.67 22.66
CA LEU A 251 0.78 35.22 22.87
C LEU A 251 1.82 34.64 21.89
N MET A 252 2.09 35.33 20.77
CA MET A 252 3.07 34.94 19.73
C MET A 252 2.73 33.62 19.04
N GLY A 253 1.52 33.52 18.48
CA GLY A 253 1.16 32.34 17.69
C GLY A 253 -0.28 32.35 17.21
N CYS A 254 -0.59 31.34 16.42
CA CYS A 254 -1.97 30.98 16.08
C CYS A 254 -2.15 29.48 15.95
N VAL A 255 -3.39 29.07 15.73
CA VAL A 255 -3.80 27.67 15.57
C VAL A 255 -4.38 27.42 14.18
N ALA A 256 -4.64 26.16 13.85
CA ALA A 256 -5.09 25.70 12.53
C ALA A 256 -6.19 26.55 11.86
N PRO A 257 -7.25 27.04 12.55
CA PRO A 257 -8.25 27.87 11.89
C PRO A 257 -7.71 29.19 11.32
N ALA A 258 -6.79 29.87 12.01
CA ALA A 258 -6.20 31.13 11.54
C ALA A 258 -5.36 30.91 10.27
N ILE A 259 -4.62 29.80 10.22
CA ILE A 259 -3.84 29.40 9.05
C ILE A 259 -4.73 28.95 7.90
N THR A 260 -5.83 28.27 8.19
CA THR A 260 -6.85 27.93 7.20
C THR A 260 -7.45 29.19 6.57
N ILE A 261 -7.74 30.22 7.38
CA ILE A 261 -8.20 31.53 6.88
C ILE A 261 -7.11 32.17 6.02
N ALA A 262 -5.85 32.21 6.50
CA ALA A 262 -4.74 32.82 5.77
C ALA A 262 -4.49 32.15 4.41
N GLY A 263 -4.49 30.82 4.36
CA GLY A 263 -4.33 30.06 3.13
C GLY A 263 -5.45 30.33 2.15
N ASN A 264 -6.72 30.34 2.60
CA ASN A 264 -7.86 30.64 1.73
C ASN A 264 -7.91 32.11 1.29
N ASN A 265 -7.42 33.07 2.09
CA ASN A 265 -7.27 34.46 1.68
C ASN A 265 -6.30 34.55 0.48
N PHE A 266 -5.14 33.88 0.58
CA PHE A 266 -4.17 33.82 -0.51
C PHE A 266 -4.74 33.11 -1.75
N LEU A 267 -5.26 31.89 -1.58
CA LEU A 267 -5.74 31.06 -2.69
C LEU A 267 -6.85 31.75 -3.48
N ARG A 268 -7.76 32.45 -2.79
CA ARG A 268 -8.79 33.27 -3.42
C ARG A 268 -8.20 34.47 -4.16
N ALA A 269 -7.22 35.15 -3.57
CA ALA A 269 -6.58 36.31 -4.19
C ALA A 269 -5.88 35.96 -5.51
N VAL A 270 -5.36 34.74 -5.64
CA VAL A 270 -4.72 34.25 -6.88
C VAL A 270 -5.68 33.47 -7.80
N GLY A 271 -6.98 33.40 -7.48
CA GLY A 271 -7.97 32.70 -8.30
C GLY A 271 -7.77 31.18 -8.37
N SER A 272 -7.11 30.58 -7.38
CA SER A 272 -6.90 29.14 -7.31
C SER A 272 -8.20 28.40 -6.99
N ILE A 273 -8.39 27.23 -7.60
CA ILE A 273 -9.48 26.31 -7.23
C ILE A 273 -9.17 25.51 -5.95
N LYS A 274 -7.92 25.52 -5.49
CA LYS A 274 -7.49 24.83 -4.27
C LYS A 274 -8.00 25.54 -3.02
N GLN A 275 -8.12 24.81 -1.93
CA GLN A 275 -8.56 25.33 -0.64
C GLN A 275 -7.63 24.89 0.48
N ALA A 276 -7.39 25.80 1.42
CA ALA A 276 -6.82 25.42 2.70
C ALA A 276 -7.94 24.84 3.57
N LYS A 277 -7.66 23.74 4.26
CA LYS A 277 -8.65 23.06 5.09
C LYS A 277 -8.06 22.68 6.44
N ASP A 278 -8.81 23.03 7.47
CA ASP A 278 -8.59 22.57 8.82
C ASP A 278 -9.01 21.10 8.90
N VAL A 279 -8.03 20.23 9.14
CA VAL A 279 -8.22 18.78 9.31
C VAL A 279 -7.81 18.33 10.71
N SER A 280 -7.86 19.27 11.66
CA SER A 280 -7.57 19.02 13.06
C SER A 280 -8.45 17.89 13.63
N PHE A 281 -7.96 17.23 14.68
CA PHE A 281 -8.64 16.09 15.33
C PHE A 281 -8.81 14.84 14.45
N SER A 282 -8.15 14.79 13.30
CA SER A 282 -8.05 13.57 12.48
C SER A 282 -7.32 12.44 13.22
N SER A 283 -7.55 11.20 12.82
CA SER A 283 -6.74 10.07 13.28
C SER A 283 -5.33 10.11 12.66
N ILE A 284 -4.35 9.49 13.32
CA ILE A 284 -2.99 9.34 12.77
C ILE A 284 -3.03 8.64 11.40
N SER A 285 -3.86 7.61 11.25
CA SER A 285 -4.03 6.90 9.98
C SER A 285 -4.56 7.81 8.87
N SER A 286 -5.49 8.73 9.19
CA SER A 286 -5.98 9.73 8.24
C SER A 286 -4.87 10.67 7.78
N ILE A 287 -4.04 11.16 8.71
CA ILE A 287 -2.88 12.01 8.40
C ILE A 287 -1.86 11.29 7.51
N LYS A 288 -1.52 10.04 7.85
CA LYS A 288 -0.62 9.21 7.02
C LYS A 288 -1.19 8.96 5.64
N ASN A 289 -2.48 8.66 5.53
CA ASN A 289 -3.14 8.45 4.24
C ASN A 289 -3.07 9.69 3.33
N ARG A 290 -3.08 10.91 3.90
CA ARG A 290 -2.87 12.13 3.11
C ARG A 290 -1.48 12.15 2.47
N LEU A 291 -0.44 11.80 3.23
CA LEU A 291 0.94 11.69 2.69
C LEU A 291 1.05 10.60 1.62
N THR A 292 0.40 9.45 1.83
CA THR A 292 0.29 8.38 0.82
C THR A 292 -0.35 8.86 -0.47
N CYS A 293 -1.27 9.82 -0.38
CA CYS A 293 -1.89 10.49 -1.53
C CYS A 293 -1.10 11.70 -2.04
N GLY A 294 0.15 11.89 -1.61
CA GLY A 294 1.01 12.99 -2.03
C GLY A 294 0.60 14.35 -1.44
N GLN A 295 -0.13 14.39 -0.32
CA GLN A 295 -0.59 15.61 0.32
C GLN A 295 0.15 15.84 1.66
N PRO A 296 1.10 16.78 1.71
CA PRO A 296 1.76 17.17 2.95
C PRO A 296 0.82 17.92 3.89
N VAL A 297 1.17 17.94 5.18
CA VAL A 297 0.29 18.46 6.24
C VAL A 297 1.06 19.41 7.15
N GLU A 298 0.56 20.62 7.32
CA GLU A 298 1.04 21.53 8.36
C GLU A 298 0.45 21.12 9.70
N MET A 299 1.29 20.99 10.73
CA MET A 299 0.92 20.44 12.03
C MET A 299 1.58 21.22 13.17
N TRP A 300 0.88 21.31 14.29
CA TRP A 300 1.43 21.88 15.52
C TRP A 300 2.08 20.79 16.36
N ASN A 301 3.29 21.07 16.81
CA ASN A 301 4.09 20.23 17.67
C ASN A 301 4.94 21.12 18.59
N THR A 302 5.93 20.55 19.27
CA THR A 302 6.88 21.35 20.03
C THR A 302 8.12 21.69 19.21
N GLU A 303 8.73 22.85 19.48
CA GLU A 303 10.00 23.23 18.89
C GLU A 303 11.12 22.23 19.27
N TRP A 304 11.04 21.62 20.46
CA TRP A 304 12.03 20.67 21.00
C TRP A 304 11.88 19.23 20.48
N GLY A 305 10.74 18.89 19.87
CA GLY A 305 10.44 17.51 19.44
C GLY A 305 10.18 16.54 20.60
N SER A 306 9.76 17.05 21.75
CA SER A 306 9.39 16.30 22.95
C SER A 306 8.02 16.74 23.48
N TRP A 307 7.60 16.22 24.63
CA TRP A 307 6.30 16.54 25.23
C TRP A 307 6.11 18.05 25.47
N PRO A 308 4.89 18.58 25.28
CA PRO A 308 4.62 20.00 25.40
C PRO A 308 4.69 20.47 26.85
N GLY A 309 5.05 21.74 27.03
CA GLY A 309 4.81 22.44 28.29
C GLY A 309 3.31 22.69 28.53
N GLY A 310 2.97 23.36 29.63
CA GLY A 310 1.58 23.62 29.98
C GLY A 310 0.79 24.38 28.88
N ARG A 311 -0.48 24.04 28.72
CA ARG A 311 -1.42 24.80 27.89
C ARG A 311 -1.65 26.18 28.51
N TYR A 312 -1.18 27.24 27.87
CA TYR A 312 -1.25 28.59 28.41
C TYR A 312 -2.40 29.41 27.81
N ALA A 313 -3.00 28.95 26.70
CA ALA A 313 -4.20 29.55 26.13
C ALA A 313 -5.15 28.48 25.57
N ALA A 314 -6.45 28.72 25.71
CA ALA A 314 -7.50 27.85 25.18
C ALA A 314 -8.72 28.66 24.74
N ARG A 315 -9.32 28.28 23.61
CA ARG A 315 -10.53 28.90 23.06
C ARG A 315 -11.35 27.87 22.31
N TRP A 316 -12.68 27.94 22.48
CA TRP A 316 -13.63 27.12 21.74
C TRP A 316 -13.93 27.74 20.37
N TYR A 317 -13.93 26.90 19.34
CA TYR A 317 -14.26 27.28 17.97
C TYR A 317 -14.73 26.08 17.18
N ASN A 318 -15.84 26.24 16.44
CA ASN A 318 -16.44 25.19 15.60
C ASN A 318 -16.55 23.80 16.26
N GLY A 319 -16.98 23.76 17.52
CA GLY A 319 -17.21 22.49 18.23
C GLY A 319 -15.98 21.90 18.93
N HIS A 320 -14.81 22.56 18.84
CA HIS A 320 -13.55 22.04 19.39
C HIS A 320 -12.81 23.09 20.23
N SER A 321 -11.94 22.63 21.13
CA SER A 321 -11.07 23.49 21.94
C SER A 321 -9.67 23.56 21.34
N TYR A 322 -9.31 24.71 20.78
CA TYR A 322 -7.96 24.97 20.27
C TYR A 322 -7.08 25.59 21.35
N GLY A 323 -5.79 25.26 21.35
CA GLY A 323 -4.87 25.67 22.41
C GLY A 323 -3.50 26.06 21.91
N LEU A 324 -2.85 26.93 22.69
CA LEU A 324 -1.43 27.19 22.60
C LEU A 324 -0.73 26.59 23.83
N TRP A 325 0.42 25.97 23.58
CA TRP A 325 1.12 25.12 24.53
C TRP A 325 2.58 25.55 24.69
N GLY A 326 3.20 25.27 25.84
CA GLY A 326 4.63 25.54 26.02
C GLY A 326 5.47 24.83 24.95
N GLY A 327 6.28 25.61 24.21
CA GLY A 327 7.05 25.13 23.07
C GLY A 327 6.28 25.07 21.74
N ASN A 328 5.10 25.69 21.64
CA ASN A 328 4.25 25.71 20.44
C ASN A 328 5.04 26.03 19.16
N HIS A 329 4.98 25.14 18.18
CA HIS A 329 5.68 25.26 16.91
C HIS A 329 4.89 24.62 15.78
N ALA A 330 4.90 25.22 14.59
CA ALA A 330 4.30 24.65 13.40
C ALA A 330 5.37 24.14 12.44
N VAL A 331 5.13 22.94 11.90
CA VAL A 331 6.01 22.25 10.95
C VAL A 331 5.18 21.66 9.82
N VAL A 332 5.81 21.34 8.69
CA VAL A 332 5.15 20.54 7.64
C VAL A 332 5.61 19.09 7.74
N LEU A 333 4.69 18.19 8.06
CA LEU A 333 4.86 16.76 7.92
C LEU A 333 4.84 16.42 6.43
N LYS A 334 5.93 15.83 5.95
CA LYS A 334 6.13 15.50 4.54
C LYS A 334 6.45 14.03 4.27
N GLY A 335 6.52 13.21 5.31
CA GLY A 335 6.63 11.77 5.13
C GLY A 335 6.70 11.00 6.45
N TYR A 336 6.65 9.69 6.34
CA TYR A 336 6.84 8.75 7.44
C TYR A 336 7.50 7.46 6.96
N ASP A 337 8.18 6.77 7.89
CA ASP A 337 8.72 5.43 7.72
C ASP A 337 8.35 4.61 8.96
N ASP A 338 7.37 3.72 8.83
CA ASP A 338 6.87 2.90 9.95
C ASP A 338 7.82 1.75 10.32
N GLU A 339 8.69 1.35 9.41
CA GLU A 339 9.73 0.35 9.68
C GLU A 339 10.82 0.93 10.58
N GLN A 340 11.16 2.20 10.38
CA GLN A 340 12.11 2.94 11.23
C GLN A 340 11.46 3.65 12.43
N GLY A 341 10.13 3.81 12.42
CA GLY A 341 9.41 4.53 13.47
C GLY A 341 9.70 6.04 13.47
N ILE A 342 9.84 6.66 12.29
CA ILE A 342 10.18 8.08 12.15
C ILE A 342 9.21 8.84 11.23
N VAL A 343 9.19 10.16 11.38
CA VAL A 343 8.53 11.11 10.48
C VAL A 343 9.54 12.09 9.90
N TYR A 344 9.27 12.58 8.68
CA TYR A 344 10.07 13.57 7.98
C TYR A 344 9.36 14.92 7.99
N LEU A 345 10.07 15.98 8.39
CA LEU A 345 9.52 17.31 8.58
C LEU A 345 10.30 18.35 7.79
N SER A 346 9.59 19.33 7.24
CA SER A 346 10.16 20.65 6.92
C SER A 346 9.91 21.56 8.13
N ASP A 347 10.97 21.90 8.85
CA ASP A 347 10.96 22.71 10.08
C ASP A 347 11.61 24.08 9.80
N SER A 348 10.87 25.17 10.00
CA SER A 348 11.34 26.52 9.68
C SER A 348 12.45 27.03 10.61
N ILE A 349 12.69 26.36 11.73
CA ILE A 349 13.77 26.66 12.68
C ILE A 349 14.96 25.74 12.40
N ASN A 350 14.71 24.44 12.24
CA ASN A 350 15.76 23.41 12.23
C ASN A 350 16.11 22.86 10.83
N GLY A 351 15.37 23.25 9.79
CA GLY A 351 15.54 22.73 8.44
C GLY A 351 14.82 21.39 8.21
N ASN A 352 15.33 20.58 7.29
CA ASN A 352 14.79 19.24 7.04
C ASN A 352 15.26 18.30 8.15
N VAL A 353 14.31 17.78 8.94
CA VAL A 353 14.62 16.94 10.10
C VAL A 353 13.75 15.69 10.16
N THR A 354 14.25 14.67 10.84
CA THR A 354 13.47 13.48 11.21
C THR A 354 13.17 13.49 12.69
N ARG A 355 11.99 13.02 13.10
CA ARG A 355 11.62 12.83 14.51
C ARG A 355 11.07 11.43 14.74
N ASN A 356 11.17 10.93 15.97
CA ASN A 356 10.51 9.69 16.36
C ASN A 356 8.99 9.83 16.19
N ALA A 357 8.37 8.93 15.43
CA ALA A 357 6.97 9.03 15.05
C ALA A 357 6.03 8.92 16.26
N GLN A 358 6.32 8.03 17.21
CA GLN A 358 5.50 7.85 18.41
C GLN A 358 5.48 9.12 19.26
N VAL A 359 6.65 9.73 19.51
CA VAL A 359 6.74 10.99 20.25
C VAL A 359 6.08 12.13 19.48
N PHE A 360 6.31 12.22 18.17
CA PHE A 360 5.74 13.29 17.33
C PHE A 360 4.21 13.25 17.35
N PHE A 361 3.61 12.10 17.01
CA PHE A 361 2.15 11.98 16.98
C PHE A 361 1.51 12.03 18.36
N GLY A 362 2.16 11.50 19.40
CA GLY A 362 1.68 11.63 20.79
C GLY A 362 1.64 13.08 21.25
N THR A 363 2.71 13.84 20.95
CA THR A 363 2.79 15.29 21.22
C THR A 363 1.70 16.05 20.46
N TRP A 364 1.53 15.75 19.17
CA TRP A 364 0.49 16.35 18.33
C TRP A 364 -0.92 16.09 18.87
N GLN A 365 -1.23 14.86 19.30
CA GLN A 365 -2.52 14.51 19.91
C GLN A 365 -2.78 15.26 21.21
N GLN A 366 -1.75 15.46 22.03
CA GLN A 366 -1.86 16.26 23.25
C GLN A 366 -2.10 17.74 22.94
N MET A 367 -1.51 18.25 21.85
CA MET A 367 -1.62 19.65 21.40
C MET A 367 -2.86 19.89 20.52
N ASP A 368 -3.98 19.27 20.89
CA ASP A 368 -5.28 19.41 20.22
C ASP A 368 -5.31 18.93 18.75
N SER A 369 -4.40 18.04 18.36
CA SER A 369 -4.36 17.40 17.02
C SER A 369 -4.47 18.38 15.85
N GLN A 370 -3.87 19.56 15.97
CA GLN A 370 -4.05 20.63 14.99
C GLN A 370 -3.36 20.31 13.66
N ALA A 371 -4.08 20.47 12.55
CA ALA A 371 -3.53 20.18 11.24
C ALA A 371 -4.24 20.97 10.13
N VAL A 372 -3.46 21.44 9.15
CA VAL A 372 -3.96 22.12 7.95
C VAL A 372 -3.36 21.49 6.70
N VAL A 373 -4.19 21.38 5.66
CA VAL A 373 -3.77 20.91 4.33
C VAL A 373 -4.25 21.85 3.25
N ILE A 374 -3.68 21.74 2.06
CA ILE A 374 -4.21 22.32 0.83
C ILE A 374 -4.75 21.17 -0.04
N GLU A 375 -6.02 21.24 -0.48
CA GLU A 375 -6.64 20.30 -1.43
C GLU A 375 -7.12 21.00 -2.70
#